data_AF-A0AAD4Q561-F1
#
_entry.id   AF-A0AAD4Q561-F1
#
_cell.length_a   1.000
_cell.length_b   1.000
_cell.length_c   1.000
_cell.angle_alpha   90.00
_cell.angle_beta   90.00
_cell.angle_gamma   90.00
#
_symmetry.space_group_name_H-M   'P 1'
#
loop_
_entity.id
_entity.type
_entity.pdbx_description
1 polymer ?
#
loop_
_entity_poly.entity_id
_entity_poly.type
_entity_poly.pdbx_seq_one_letter_code
_entity_poly.pdbx_strand_id
1 'polypeptide(L)'
;MVGDFDDNANALWSLHVKEARSHDEARIQTLKDDMDGVLIFAGLFSAVLTSFVTDKIHDLQVNPAQQMVYYQQQNVALLAQISKQVSSIAPQVTIPSTSPPPYPNFNPSSSDVRVNAYWFMSLVFSISTALLATLVQQWVRDYMHVFQRYRNPLKSARLRQYLYEGAEGWYMPVVAESVPGLVHVSLFLFFLGLGDSLLAVHTTVAVTTIVPITNLEPRISVSKPILWPCLVSGAEDASAKLL
;
A
#
# COMPACT_ATOMS: atom_id res chain seq x y z
N MET A 1 -33.90 50.22 -19.91
CA MET A 1 -33.19 49.87 -18.67
C MET A 1 -33.06 48.37 -18.43
N VAL A 2 -33.84 47.48 -19.05
CA VAL A 2 -33.74 46.02 -18.82
C VAL A 2 -32.48 45.39 -19.44
N GLY A 3 -32.03 45.84 -20.61
CA GLY A 3 -30.84 45.26 -21.28
C GLY A 3 -29.52 45.41 -20.53
N ASP A 4 -29.33 46.53 -19.81
CA ASP A 4 -28.08 46.83 -19.08
C ASP A 4 -27.88 45.92 -17.85
N PHE A 5 -28.98 45.44 -17.25
CA PHE A 5 -28.94 44.48 -16.14
C PHE A 5 -28.56 43.07 -16.61
N ASP A 6 -29.13 42.62 -17.72
CA ASP A 6 -28.84 41.29 -18.28
C ASP A 6 -27.40 41.20 -18.79
N ASP A 7 -26.87 42.28 -19.39
CA ASP A 7 -25.49 42.35 -19.87
C ASP A 7 -24.48 42.34 -18.70
N ASN A 8 -24.73 43.11 -17.64
CA ASN A 8 -23.91 43.08 -16.42
C ASN A 8 -23.98 41.73 -15.70
N ALA A 9 -25.16 41.11 -15.62
CA ALA A 9 -25.31 39.78 -15.03
C ALA A 9 -24.53 38.72 -15.83
N ASN A 10 -24.62 38.75 -17.16
CA ASN A 10 -23.86 37.85 -18.03
C ASN A 10 -22.34 38.06 -17.91
N ALA A 11 -21.89 39.32 -17.81
CA ALA A 11 -20.48 39.64 -17.58
C ALA A 11 -20.00 39.09 -16.23
N LEU A 12 -20.75 39.29 -15.15
CA LEU A 12 -20.44 38.75 -13.82
C LEU A 12 -20.41 37.21 -13.81
N TRP A 13 -21.39 36.54 -14.43
CA TRP A 13 -21.41 35.08 -14.53
C TRP A 13 -20.25 34.56 -15.38
N SER A 14 -19.86 35.26 -16.44
CA SER A 14 -18.71 34.87 -17.27
C SER A 14 -17.40 34.98 -16.51
N LEU A 15 -17.23 36.03 -15.68
CA LEU A 15 -16.06 36.20 -14.81
C LEU A 15 -16.02 35.10 -13.73
N HIS A 16 -17.15 34.85 -13.08
CA HIS A 16 -17.25 33.80 -12.05
C HIS A 16 -16.95 32.41 -12.60
N VAL A 17 -17.54 32.04 -13.75
CA VAL A 17 -17.28 30.74 -14.40
C VAL A 17 -15.83 30.63 -14.85
N LYS A 18 -15.21 31.72 -15.31
CA LYS A 18 -13.80 31.73 -15.69
C LYS A 18 -12.89 31.47 -14.49
N GLU A 19 -13.07 32.22 -13.41
CA GLU A 19 -12.28 32.08 -12.18
C GLU A 19 -12.46 30.68 -11.58
N ALA A 20 -13.72 30.26 -11.46
CA ALA A 20 -14.04 28.99 -10.85
C ALA A 20 -13.57 27.81 -11.71
N ARG A 21 -13.46 27.97 -13.05
CA ARG A 21 -12.84 26.96 -13.94
C ARG A 21 -11.33 26.87 -13.69
N SER A 22 -10.65 28.00 -13.60
CA SER A 22 -9.21 28.03 -13.33
C SER A 22 -8.87 27.30 -12.03
N HIS A 23 -9.65 27.53 -10.99
CA HIS A 23 -9.45 26.88 -9.69
C HIS A 23 -9.77 25.37 -9.71
N ASP A 24 -10.83 24.96 -10.41
CA ASP A 24 -11.15 23.53 -10.58
C ASP A 24 -10.06 22.80 -11.38
N GLU A 25 -9.59 23.41 -12.47
CA GLU A 25 -8.53 22.85 -13.31
C GLU A 25 -7.23 22.68 -12.53
N ALA A 26 -6.84 23.68 -11.72
CA ALA A 26 -5.69 23.57 -10.84
C ALA A 26 -5.84 22.42 -9.82
N ARG A 27 -6.98 22.34 -9.12
CA ARG A 27 -7.23 21.26 -8.15
C ARG A 27 -7.24 19.88 -8.78
N ILE A 28 -7.88 19.76 -9.94
CA ILE A 28 -7.96 18.51 -10.68
C ILE A 28 -6.58 18.07 -11.16
N GLN A 29 -5.76 19.01 -11.65
CA GLN A 29 -4.42 18.70 -12.09
C GLN A 29 -3.56 18.20 -10.93
N THR A 30 -3.60 18.89 -9.78
CA THR A 30 -2.92 18.41 -8.56
C THR A 30 -3.41 17.03 -8.12
N LEU A 31 -4.72 16.82 -8.08
CA LEU A 31 -5.29 15.52 -7.70
C LEU A 31 -4.84 14.40 -8.65
N LYS A 32 -4.81 14.68 -9.95
CA LYS A 32 -4.34 13.73 -10.96
C LYS A 32 -2.86 13.39 -10.76
N ASP A 33 -2.02 14.40 -10.55
CA ASP A 33 -0.58 14.24 -10.32
C ASP A 33 -0.32 13.43 -9.03
N ASP A 34 -1.09 13.68 -7.96
CA ASP A 34 -1.04 12.90 -6.72
C ASP A 34 -1.43 11.43 -6.96
N MET A 35 -2.51 11.18 -7.70
CA MET A 35 -2.94 9.82 -8.03
C MET A 35 -1.92 9.08 -8.92
N ASP A 36 -1.29 9.77 -9.88
CA ASP A 36 -0.21 9.21 -10.71
C ASP A 36 0.99 8.81 -9.84
N GLY A 37 1.38 9.66 -8.89
CA GLY A 37 2.44 9.36 -7.92
C GLY A 37 2.10 8.14 -7.05
N VAL A 38 0.87 8.07 -6.54
CA VAL A 38 0.40 6.94 -5.74
C VAL A 38 0.36 5.64 -6.55
N LEU A 39 -0.06 5.68 -7.82
CA LEU A 39 -0.09 4.49 -8.68
C LEU A 39 1.31 3.93 -8.93
N ILE A 40 2.27 4.79 -9.24
CA ILE A 40 3.67 4.38 -9.44
C ILE A 40 4.20 3.77 -8.15
N PHE A 41 3.96 4.43 -7.01
CA PHE A 41 4.39 3.95 -5.71
C PHE A 41 3.77 2.58 -5.37
N ALA A 42 2.45 2.44 -5.50
CA ALA A 42 1.73 1.20 -5.22
C ALA A 42 2.22 0.04 -6.12
N GLY A 43 2.50 0.30 -7.41
CA GLY A 43 3.05 -0.69 -8.31
C GLY A 43 4.45 -1.18 -7.89
N LEU A 44 5.36 -0.23 -7.62
CA LEU A 44 6.73 -0.55 -7.17
C LEU A 44 6.72 -1.27 -5.81
N PHE A 45 5.93 -0.78 -4.87
CA PHE A 45 5.80 -1.38 -3.55
C PHE A 45 5.24 -2.80 -3.63
N SER A 46 4.20 -3.04 -4.44
CA SER A 46 3.64 -4.37 -4.65
C SER A 46 4.66 -5.34 -5.27
N ALA A 47 5.49 -4.86 -6.21
CA ALA A 47 6.54 -5.68 -6.82
C ALA A 47 7.59 -6.12 -5.78
N VAL A 48 8.09 -5.19 -4.98
CA VAL A 48 9.05 -5.47 -3.90
C VAL A 48 8.43 -6.41 -2.86
N LEU A 49 7.21 -6.13 -2.43
CA LEU A 49 6.48 -6.93 -1.45
C LEU A 49 6.23 -8.37 -1.94
N THR A 50 5.98 -8.56 -3.23
CA THR A 50 5.76 -9.89 -3.81
C THR A 50 6.99 -10.79 -3.65
N SER A 51 8.21 -10.24 -3.74
CA SER A 51 9.43 -11.00 -3.49
C SER A 51 9.51 -11.52 -2.05
N PHE A 52 9.17 -10.67 -1.08
CA PHE A 52 9.12 -11.06 0.33
C PHE A 52 8.03 -12.10 0.60
N VAL A 53 6.81 -11.87 0.09
CA VAL A 53 5.69 -12.81 0.23
C VAL A 53 6.03 -14.18 -0.36
N THR A 54 6.65 -14.22 -1.54
CA THR A 54 7.02 -15.49 -2.19
C THR A 54 8.02 -16.28 -1.35
N ASP A 55 9.01 -15.60 -0.77
CA ASP A 55 9.99 -16.22 0.12
C ASP A 55 9.33 -16.79 1.38
N LYS A 56 8.41 -16.03 2.01
CA LYS A 56 7.77 -16.41 3.28
C LYS A 56 6.57 -17.34 3.20
N ILE A 57 5.95 -17.51 2.04
CA ILE A 57 4.90 -18.53 1.85
C ILE A 57 5.45 -19.93 2.11
N HIS A 58 6.74 -20.15 1.85
CA HIS A 58 7.38 -21.44 2.10
C HIS A 58 7.47 -21.78 3.60
N ASP A 59 7.46 -20.78 4.49
CA ASP A 59 7.44 -21.00 5.95
C ASP A 59 6.07 -21.51 6.45
N LEU A 60 5.02 -21.42 5.62
CA LEU A 60 3.68 -21.96 5.91
C LEU A 60 3.44 -23.36 5.33
N GLN A 61 4.43 -23.92 4.63
CA GLN A 61 4.34 -25.23 4.00
C GLN A 61 5.45 -26.15 4.48
N VAL A 62 5.22 -27.46 4.38
CA VAL A 62 6.27 -28.44 4.64
C VAL A 62 7.38 -28.23 3.62
N ASN A 63 8.58 -27.91 4.11
CA ASN A 63 9.75 -27.83 3.24
C ASN A 63 10.12 -29.25 2.74
N PRO A 64 10.02 -29.54 1.43
CA PRO A 64 10.28 -30.88 0.89
C PRO A 64 11.72 -31.33 1.16
N ALA A 65 12.67 -30.40 1.24
CA ALA A 65 14.06 -30.71 1.59
C ALA A 65 14.19 -31.17 3.05
N GLN A 66 13.48 -30.53 3.99
CA GLN A 66 13.48 -30.95 5.40
C GLN A 66 12.80 -32.31 5.57
N GLN A 67 11.71 -32.55 4.85
CA GLN A 67 11.05 -33.85 4.82
C GLN A 67 11.99 -34.95 4.29
N MET A 68 12.73 -34.67 3.21
CA MET A 68 13.71 -35.61 2.67
C MET A 68 14.86 -35.89 3.64
N VAL A 69 15.39 -34.85 4.30
CA VAL A 69 16.45 -34.98 5.32
C VAL A 69 15.97 -35.82 6.51
N TYR A 70 14.72 -35.63 6.96
CA TYR A 70 14.14 -36.43 8.04
C TYR A 70 14.12 -37.93 7.69
N TYR A 71 13.60 -38.29 6.51
CA TYR A 71 13.59 -39.69 6.06
C TYR A 71 15.00 -40.26 5.87
N GLN A 72 15.94 -39.43 5.38
CA GLN A 72 17.33 -39.86 5.24
C GLN A 72 17.99 -40.14 6.59
N GLN A 73 17.78 -39.28 7.59
CA GLN A 73 18.32 -39.48 8.94
C GLN A 73 17.70 -40.72 9.61
N GLN A 74 16.40 -40.96 9.39
CA GLN A 74 15.73 -42.17 9.84
C GLN A 74 16.30 -43.43 9.19
N ASN A 75 16.55 -43.41 7.87
CA ASN A 75 17.17 -44.53 7.18
C ASN A 75 18.58 -44.82 7.72
N VAL A 76 19.41 -43.79 7.93
CA VAL A 76 20.75 -43.96 8.50
C VAL A 76 20.68 -44.55 9.91
N ALA A 77 19.74 -44.11 10.75
CA ALA A 77 19.55 -44.66 12.09
C ALA A 77 19.13 -46.15 12.06
N LEU A 78 18.22 -46.52 11.16
CA LEU A 78 17.80 -47.91 10.97
C LEU A 78 18.95 -48.79 10.45
N LEU A 79 19.72 -48.33 9.45
CA LEU A 79 20.89 -49.06 8.95
C LEU A 79 21.96 -49.24 10.04
N ALA A 80 22.19 -48.22 10.88
CA ALA A 80 23.11 -48.32 12.01
C ALA A 80 22.64 -49.34 13.06
N GLN A 81 21.34 -49.41 13.33
CA GLN A 81 20.75 -50.41 14.23
C GLN A 81 20.92 -51.83 13.66
N ILE A 82 20.64 -52.03 12.38
CA ILE A 82 20.85 -53.32 11.69
C ILE A 82 22.33 -53.71 11.73
N SER A 83 23.25 -52.78 11.45
CA SER A 83 24.70 -53.03 11.51
C SER A 83 25.16 -53.48 12.90
N LYS A 84 24.64 -52.87 13.97
CA LYS A 84 24.90 -53.28 15.36
C LYS A 84 24.34 -54.67 15.68
N GLN A 85 23.16 -54.98 15.17
CA GLN A 85 22.52 -56.29 15.38
C GLN A 85 23.22 -57.41 14.62
N VAL A 86 23.71 -57.16 13.40
CA VAL A 86 24.47 -58.13 12.60
C VAL A 86 25.86 -58.38 13.17
N SER A 87 26.48 -57.36 13.76
CA SER A 87 27.78 -57.50 14.44
C SER A 87 27.68 -58.25 15.78
N SER A 88 26.54 -58.20 16.47
CA SER A 88 26.24 -59.09 17.59
C SER A 88 25.68 -60.43 17.08
N ILE A 89 26.52 -61.44 16.87
CA ILE A 89 26.11 -62.79 16.47
C ILE A 89 25.21 -63.40 17.57
N ALA A 90 23.92 -63.11 17.54
CA ALA A 90 22.91 -63.64 18.45
C ALA A 90 21.80 -64.35 17.63
N PRO A 91 21.44 -65.61 17.96
CA PRO A 91 20.69 -66.47 17.05
C PRO A 91 19.21 -66.12 16.81
N GLN A 92 18.63 -65.12 17.48
CA GLN A 92 17.25 -64.69 17.22
C GLN A 92 17.10 -63.19 17.45
N VAL A 93 17.26 -62.40 16.38
CA VAL A 93 16.93 -60.97 16.39
C VAL A 93 15.49 -60.83 15.92
N THR A 94 14.56 -60.61 16.87
CA THR A 94 13.22 -60.13 16.54
C THR A 94 13.37 -58.73 15.96
N ILE A 95 13.20 -58.57 14.64
CA ILE A 95 13.12 -57.27 14.00
C ILE A 95 11.76 -56.70 14.37
N PRO A 96 11.66 -55.62 15.18
CA PRO A 96 10.37 -55.02 15.44
C PRO A 96 9.84 -54.44 14.12
N SER A 97 8.78 -55.05 13.59
CA SER A 97 8.01 -54.59 12.43
C SER A 97 7.21 -53.33 12.77
N THR A 98 7.87 -52.30 13.27
CA THR A 98 7.25 -50.99 13.50
C THR A 98 7.41 -50.21 12.22
N SER A 99 6.31 -49.81 11.58
CA SER A 99 6.36 -48.88 10.45
C SER A 99 7.11 -47.62 10.90
N PRO A 100 7.96 -47.03 10.05
CA PRO A 100 8.63 -45.78 10.41
C PRO A 100 7.57 -44.75 10.83
N PRO A 101 7.78 -44.02 11.94
CA PRO A 101 6.85 -42.99 12.37
C PRO A 101 6.65 -41.99 11.22
N PRO A 102 5.39 -41.58 10.95
CA PRO A 102 5.11 -40.60 9.91
C PRO A 102 5.85 -39.29 10.19
N TYR A 103 6.10 -38.52 9.13
CA TYR A 103 6.68 -37.18 9.27
C TYR A 103 5.82 -36.38 10.27
N PRO A 104 6.43 -35.68 11.25
CA PRO A 104 5.69 -34.95 12.26
C PRO A 104 4.71 -33.98 11.59
N ASN A 105 3.51 -33.85 12.18
CA ASN A 105 2.51 -32.90 11.71
C ASN A 105 3.13 -31.51 11.66
N PHE A 106 3.15 -30.92 10.48
CA PHE A 106 3.69 -29.60 10.28
C PHE A 106 2.78 -28.58 10.95
N ASN A 107 3.35 -27.83 11.89
CA ASN A 107 2.67 -26.73 12.54
C ASN A 107 3.55 -25.48 12.35
N PRO A 108 3.14 -24.53 11.51
CA PRO A 108 3.93 -23.31 11.30
C PRO A 108 4.05 -22.54 12.61
N SER A 109 5.17 -21.84 12.80
CA SER A 109 5.34 -20.98 13.96
C SER A 109 4.28 -19.88 13.94
N SER A 110 3.76 -19.50 15.11
CA SER A 110 2.82 -18.38 15.22
C SER A 110 3.41 -17.06 14.71
N SER A 111 4.75 -16.90 14.75
CA SER A 111 5.43 -15.75 14.11
C SER A 111 5.25 -15.73 12.60
N ASP A 112 5.41 -16.88 11.95
CA ASP A 112 5.44 -17.00 10.50
C ASP A 112 4.04 -16.74 9.92
N VAL A 113 3.00 -17.20 10.65
CA VAL A 113 1.60 -16.90 10.33
C VAL A 113 1.31 -15.40 10.42
N ARG A 114 1.76 -14.72 11.48
CA ARG A 114 1.54 -13.27 11.63
C ARG A 114 2.26 -12.46 10.56
N VAL A 115 3.53 -12.76 10.30
CA VAL A 115 4.34 -12.06 9.28
C VAL A 115 3.69 -12.19 7.91
N ASN A 116 3.31 -13.40 7.52
CA ASN A 116 2.60 -13.63 6.26
C ASN A 116 1.28 -12.85 6.22
N ALA A 117 0.48 -12.88 7.30
CA ALA A 117 -0.77 -12.13 7.35
C ALA A 117 -0.55 -10.62 7.17
N TYR A 118 0.45 -10.01 7.83
CA TYR A 118 0.76 -8.60 7.65
C TYR A 118 1.18 -8.27 6.22
N TRP A 119 2.00 -9.11 5.60
CA TRP A 119 2.46 -8.88 4.24
C TRP A 119 1.35 -9.06 3.20
N PHE A 120 0.51 -10.09 3.33
CA PHE A 120 -0.68 -10.22 2.47
C PHE A 120 -1.63 -9.04 2.62
N MET A 121 -1.91 -8.60 3.86
CA MET A 121 -2.76 -7.44 4.08
C MET A 121 -2.15 -6.17 3.49
N SER A 122 -0.85 -5.96 3.63
CA SER A 122 -0.17 -4.81 3.00
C SER A 122 -0.26 -4.84 1.47
N LEU A 123 -0.19 -6.03 0.85
CA LEU A 123 -0.34 -6.21 -0.59
C LEU A 123 -1.76 -5.87 -1.05
N VAL A 124 -2.77 -6.37 -0.33
CA VAL A 124 -4.17 -6.07 -0.61
C VAL A 124 -4.43 -4.57 -0.52
N PHE A 125 -4.00 -3.90 0.56
CA PHE A 125 -4.17 -2.45 0.68
C PHE A 125 -3.45 -1.67 -0.42
N SER A 126 -2.26 -2.10 -0.84
CA SER A 126 -1.53 -1.48 -1.95
C SER A 126 -2.31 -1.58 -3.28
N ILE A 127 -2.83 -2.77 -3.59
CA ILE A 127 -3.64 -3.00 -4.80
C ILE A 127 -4.97 -2.24 -4.72
N SER A 128 -5.64 -2.24 -3.56
CA SER A 128 -6.85 -1.43 -3.33
C SER A 128 -6.58 0.05 -3.53
N THR A 129 -5.42 0.54 -3.09
CA THR A 129 -5.03 1.93 -3.30
C THR A 129 -4.87 2.24 -4.78
N ALA A 130 -4.19 1.37 -5.53
CA ALA A 130 -4.07 1.53 -6.97
C ALA A 130 -5.45 1.54 -7.65
N LEU A 131 -6.36 0.64 -7.25
CA LEU A 131 -7.72 0.63 -7.77
C LEU A 131 -8.45 1.96 -7.50
N LEU A 132 -8.43 2.44 -6.26
CA LEU A 132 -9.08 3.70 -5.89
C LEU A 132 -8.46 4.89 -6.62
N ALA A 133 -7.12 4.94 -6.75
CA ALA A 133 -6.44 5.98 -7.51
C ALA A 133 -6.89 5.97 -8.98
N THR A 134 -7.01 4.80 -9.62
CA THR A 134 -7.53 4.73 -11.00
C THR A 134 -8.99 5.19 -11.12
N LEU A 135 -9.84 4.88 -10.13
CA LEU A 135 -11.24 5.34 -10.11
C LEU A 135 -11.34 6.87 -9.98
N VAL A 136 -10.54 7.47 -9.09
CA VAL A 136 -10.45 8.92 -8.94
C VAL A 136 -10.00 9.56 -10.25
N GLN A 137 -8.98 9.00 -10.91
CA GLN A 137 -8.53 9.50 -12.21
C GLN A 137 -9.58 9.36 -13.33
N GLN A 138 -10.35 8.27 -13.35
CA GLN A 138 -11.45 8.10 -14.29
C GLN A 138 -12.52 9.17 -14.08
N TRP A 139 -12.94 9.36 -12.82
CA TRP A 139 -13.92 10.37 -12.45
C TRP A 139 -13.46 11.79 -12.81
N VAL A 140 -12.21 12.13 -12.52
CA VAL A 140 -11.59 13.41 -12.88
C VAL A 140 -11.62 13.67 -14.38
N ARG A 141 -11.24 12.67 -15.19
CA ARG A 141 -11.26 12.80 -16.66
C ARG A 141 -12.67 13.02 -17.19
N ASP A 142 -13.63 12.25 -16.68
CA ASP A 142 -15.04 12.37 -17.07
C ASP A 142 -15.60 13.73 -16.66
N TYR A 143 -15.28 14.22 -15.46
CA TYR A 143 -15.62 15.55 -14.99
C TYR A 143 -15.10 16.61 -15.98
N MET A 144 -13.80 16.63 -16.31
CA MET A 144 -13.22 17.60 -17.25
C MET A 144 -13.87 17.55 -18.65
N HIS A 145 -14.15 16.36 -19.18
CA HIS A 145 -14.78 16.20 -20.48
C HIS A 145 -16.18 16.82 -20.53
N VAL A 146 -16.94 16.75 -19.43
CA VAL A 146 -18.24 17.37 -19.33
C VAL A 146 -18.12 18.91 -19.37
N PHE A 147 -17.16 19.51 -18.66
CA PHE A 147 -16.98 20.97 -18.67
C PHE A 147 -16.56 21.54 -20.02
N GLN A 148 -15.68 20.85 -20.74
CA GLN A 148 -15.20 21.30 -22.04
C GLN A 148 -16.30 21.34 -23.11
N ARG A 149 -17.38 20.57 -22.94
CA ARG A 149 -18.47 20.45 -23.93
C ARG A 149 -19.48 21.60 -23.91
N TYR A 150 -19.57 22.37 -22.82
CA TYR A 150 -20.59 23.41 -22.67
C TYR A 150 -20.03 24.83 -22.78
N ARG A 151 -20.49 25.56 -23.80
CA ARG A 151 -20.05 26.94 -24.12
C ARG A 151 -20.88 28.04 -23.42
N ASN A 152 -22.01 27.67 -22.80
CA ASN A 152 -22.92 28.60 -22.14
C ASN A 152 -22.59 28.73 -20.63
N PRO A 153 -22.29 29.94 -20.11
CA PRO A 153 -21.81 30.13 -18.74
C PRO A 153 -22.84 29.72 -17.67
N LEU A 154 -24.11 30.12 -17.84
CA LEU A 154 -25.21 29.77 -16.92
C LEU A 154 -25.50 28.27 -16.85
N LYS A 155 -25.46 27.57 -18.01
CA LYS A 155 -25.66 26.11 -18.06
C LYS A 155 -24.47 25.36 -17.48
N SER A 156 -23.25 25.86 -17.71
CA SER A 156 -22.02 25.30 -17.14
C SER A 156 -22.00 25.43 -15.61
N ALA A 157 -22.44 26.56 -15.06
CA ALA A 157 -22.52 26.76 -13.61
C ALA A 157 -23.54 25.82 -12.95
N ARG A 158 -24.74 25.65 -13.54
CA ARG A 158 -25.74 24.70 -12.99
C ARG A 158 -25.28 23.24 -13.07
N LEU A 159 -24.65 22.85 -14.17
CA LEU A 159 -24.12 21.50 -14.33
C LEU A 159 -23.00 21.22 -13.32
N ARG A 160 -22.16 22.21 -13.01
CA ARG A 160 -21.14 22.12 -11.96
C ARG A 160 -21.76 21.82 -10.60
N GLN A 161 -22.78 22.60 -10.23
CA GLN A 161 -23.49 22.43 -8.96
C GLN A 161 -24.07 21.02 -8.86
N TYR A 162 -24.73 20.56 -9.94
CA TYR A 162 -25.32 19.21 -9.99
C TYR A 162 -24.26 18.10 -9.90
N LEU A 163 -23.12 18.25 -10.56
CA LEU A 163 -22.02 17.29 -10.48
C LEU A 163 -21.33 17.32 -9.12
N TYR A 164 -21.22 18.49 -8.49
CA TYR A 164 -20.68 18.64 -7.14
C TYR A 164 -21.59 17.96 -6.10
N GLU A 165 -22.89 18.24 -6.14
CA GLU A 165 -23.89 17.56 -5.30
C GLU A 165 -23.92 16.04 -5.56
N GLY A 166 -23.76 15.62 -6.82
CA GLY A 166 -23.63 14.21 -7.19
C GLY A 166 -22.35 13.57 -6.66
N ALA A 167 -21.21 14.28 -6.69
CA ALA A 167 -19.93 13.79 -6.19
C ALA A 167 -19.91 13.69 -4.67
N GLU A 168 -20.54 14.63 -3.98
CA GLU A 168 -20.73 14.62 -2.53
C GLU A 168 -21.66 13.47 -2.10
N GLY A 169 -22.74 13.23 -2.85
CA GLY A 169 -23.61 12.07 -2.64
C GLY A 169 -22.94 10.71 -2.90
N TRP A 170 -21.89 10.67 -3.72
CA TRP A 170 -21.13 9.46 -4.04
C TRP A 170 -19.79 9.34 -3.29
N TYR A 171 -19.52 10.22 -2.32
CA TYR A 171 -18.31 10.23 -1.48
C TYR A 171 -16.97 10.32 -2.25
N MET A 172 -16.97 10.77 -3.50
CA MET A 172 -15.74 10.81 -4.33
C MET A 172 -14.61 11.67 -3.74
N PRO A 173 -14.88 12.86 -3.15
CA PRO A 173 -13.85 13.63 -2.46
C PRO A 173 -13.24 12.87 -1.28
N VAL A 174 -14.07 12.16 -0.51
CA VAL A 174 -13.61 11.34 0.63
C VAL A 174 -12.74 10.18 0.15
N VAL A 175 -13.12 9.54 -0.96
CA VAL A 175 -12.30 8.49 -1.59
C VAL A 175 -10.95 9.05 -2.02
N ALA A 176 -10.92 10.18 -2.72
CA ALA A 176 -9.68 10.83 -3.17
C ALA A 176 -8.74 11.18 -2.01
N GLU A 177 -9.28 11.67 -0.89
CA GLU A 177 -8.51 11.97 0.33
C GLU A 177 -8.04 10.71 1.06
N SER A 178 -8.76 9.59 0.94
CA SER A 178 -8.40 8.33 1.59
C SER A 178 -7.27 7.58 0.89
N VAL A 179 -7.05 7.83 -0.42
CA VAL A 179 -6.06 7.10 -1.24
C VAL A 179 -4.65 7.19 -0.65
N PRO A 180 -4.08 8.38 -0.36
CA PRO A 180 -2.76 8.46 0.28
C PRO A 180 -2.74 7.80 1.67
N GLY A 181 -3.85 7.85 2.40
CA GLY A 181 -3.99 7.19 3.70
C GLY A 181 -3.81 5.67 3.62
N LEU A 182 -4.40 5.02 2.62
CA LEU A 182 -4.23 3.56 2.43
C LEU A 182 -2.78 3.18 2.09
N VAL A 183 -2.05 4.02 1.34
CA VAL A 183 -0.61 3.80 1.10
C VAL A 183 0.15 3.74 2.41
N HIS A 184 -0.11 4.71 3.30
CA HIS A 184 0.55 4.77 4.60
C HIS A 184 0.21 3.57 5.48
N VAL A 185 -1.05 3.14 5.50
CA VAL A 185 -1.47 1.93 6.21
C VAL A 185 -0.74 0.70 5.65
N SER A 186 -0.68 0.56 4.33
CA SER A 186 0.04 -0.54 3.66
C SER A 186 1.53 -0.57 4.04
N LEU A 187 2.20 0.58 4.00
CA LEU A 187 3.59 0.75 4.42
C LEU A 187 3.81 0.38 5.88
N PHE A 188 2.92 0.84 6.77
CA PHE A 188 3.01 0.55 8.19
C PHE A 188 2.89 -0.95 8.47
N LEU A 189 1.92 -1.62 7.84
CA LEU A 189 1.76 -3.08 7.96
C LEU A 189 3.00 -3.82 7.45
N PHE A 190 3.60 -3.36 6.35
CA PHE A 190 4.83 -3.95 5.84
C PHE A 190 5.99 -3.82 6.81
N PHE A 191 6.20 -2.64 7.40
CA PHE A 191 7.25 -2.44 8.40
C PHE A 191 7.02 -3.27 9.67
N LEU A 192 5.77 -3.43 10.12
CA LEU A 192 5.44 -4.33 11.22
C LEU A 192 5.81 -5.78 10.91
N GLY A 193 5.43 -6.28 9.73
CA GLY A 193 5.80 -7.63 9.30
C GLY A 193 7.31 -7.81 9.13
N LEU A 194 8.02 -6.79 8.62
CA LEU A 194 9.47 -6.79 8.50
C LEU A 194 10.15 -6.86 9.88
N GLY A 195 9.63 -6.09 10.85
CA GLY A 195 10.11 -6.10 12.23
C GLY A 195 9.94 -7.46 12.91
N ASP A 196 8.75 -8.06 12.83
CA ASP A 196 8.48 -9.40 13.41
C ASP A 196 9.34 -10.47 12.72
N SER A 197 9.51 -10.39 11.40
CA SER A 197 10.40 -11.30 10.66
C SER A 197 11.87 -11.16 11.06
N LEU A 198 12.37 -9.93 11.25
CA LEU A 198 13.75 -9.71 11.66
C LEU A 198 13.98 -10.12 13.12
N LEU A 199 12.98 -9.92 14.01
CA LEU A 199 13.06 -10.37 15.40
C LEU A 199 13.18 -11.89 15.50
N ALA A 200 12.51 -12.62 14.62
CA ALA A 200 12.60 -14.08 14.55
C ALA A 200 14.01 -14.58 14.11
N VAL A 201 14.76 -13.78 13.35
CA VAL A 201 16.09 -14.15 12.84
C VAL A 201 17.22 -13.60 13.73
N HIS A 202 17.25 -12.28 13.95
CA HIS A 202 18.30 -11.59 14.72
C HIS A 202 17.78 -10.29 15.34
N THR A 203 17.70 -10.27 16.68
CA THR A 203 17.19 -9.13 17.46
C THR A 203 17.94 -7.81 17.21
N THR A 204 19.26 -7.85 17.04
CA THR A 204 20.08 -6.65 16.81
C THR A 204 19.73 -5.97 15.49
N VAL A 205 19.55 -6.74 14.42
CA VAL A 205 19.18 -6.21 13.09
C VAL A 205 17.77 -5.63 13.15
N ALA A 206 16.85 -6.32 13.83
CA ALA A 206 15.48 -5.84 14.01
C ALA A 206 15.42 -4.48 14.70
N VAL A 207 16.17 -4.29 15.80
CA VAL A 207 16.21 -3.01 16.52
C VAL A 207 16.78 -1.90 15.64
N THR A 208 17.85 -2.17 14.88
CA THR A 208 18.41 -1.16 13.96
C THR A 208 17.45 -0.74 12.85
N THR A 209 16.56 -1.62 12.40
CA THR A 209 15.57 -1.32 11.36
C THR A 209 14.33 -0.62 11.93
N ILE A 210 13.84 -0.99 13.12
CA ILE A 210 12.58 -0.46 13.70
C ILE A 210 12.73 0.97 14.25
N VAL A 211 13.89 1.29 14.84
CA VAL A 211 14.16 2.61 15.44
C VAL A 211 14.00 3.77 14.44
N PRO A 212 14.57 3.75 13.23
CA PRO A 212 14.37 4.85 12.27
C PRO A 212 12.92 4.98 11.80
N ILE A 213 12.20 3.88 11.61
CA ILE A 213 10.81 3.87 11.11
C ILE A 213 9.88 4.58 12.12
N THR A 214 9.98 4.20 13.40
CA THR A 214 9.17 4.79 14.48
C THR A 214 9.49 6.26 14.74
N ASN A 215 10.69 6.71 14.41
CA ASN A 215 11.10 8.11 14.56
C ASN A 215 10.74 8.99 13.34
N LEU A 216 10.44 8.41 12.18
CA LEU A 216 10.20 9.16 10.94
C LEU A 216 8.79 9.76 10.86
N GLU A 217 7.75 8.99 11.18
CA GLU A 217 6.35 9.43 11.11
C GLU A 217 6.03 10.68 11.96
N PRO A 218 6.39 10.74 13.27
CA PRO A 218 6.10 11.92 14.07
C PRO A 218 6.84 13.17 13.59
N ARG A 219 8.04 13.00 13.00
CA ARG A 219 8.87 14.13 12.54
C ARG A 219 8.35 14.72 11.23
N ILE A 220 7.76 13.92 10.34
CA ILE A 220 7.12 14.38 9.10
C ILE A 220 5.81 15.12 9.41
N SER A 221 5.03 14.64 10.37
CA SER A 221 3.79 15.30 10.82
C SER A 221 4.07 16.65 11.50
N VAL A 222 5.10 16.73 12.34
CA VAL A 222 5.48 17.98 13.04
C VAL A 222 6.13 19.02 12.12
N SER A 223 6.83 18.59 11.07
CA SER A 223 7.53 19.51 10.16
C SER A 223 6.63 20.16 9.11
N LYS A 224 5.52 19.52 8.69
CA LYS A 224 4.54 20.09 7.75
C LYS A 224 3.97 21.45 8.18
N PRO A 225 3.46 21.67 9.41
CA PRO A 225 2.92 22.97 9.81
C PRO A 225 3.99 24.03 10.11
N ILE A 226 5.25 23.64 10.33
CA ILE A 226 6.32 24.58 10.71
C ILE A 226 7.06 25.13 9.48
N LEU A 227 7.26 24.31 8.43
CA LEU A 227 7.98 24.74 7.23
C LEU A 227 7.08 25.49 6.23
N TRP A 228 5.77 25.23 6.24
CA TRP A 228 4.81 25.83 5.30
C TRP A 228 4.75 27.37 5.37
N PRO A 229 4.69 28.02 6.55
CA PRO A 229 4.68 29.49 6.64
C PRO A 229 6.01 30.11 6.19
N CYS A 230 7.14 29.47 6.50
CA CYS A 230 8.47 29.99 6.14
C CYS A 230 8.74 29.93 4.62
N LEU A 231 8.25 28.90 3.94
CA LEU A 231 8.41 28.75 2.49
C LEU A 231 7.52 29.73 1.71
N VAL A 232 6.30 29.99 2.19
CA VAL A 232 5.38 30.97 1.59
C VAL A 232 5.90 32.40 1.79
N SER A 233 6.35 32.75 3.00
CA SER A 233 6.91 34.08 3.28
C SER A 233 8.19 34.36 2.49
N GLY A 234 9.08 33.38 2.31
CA GLY A 234 10.28 33.55 1.50
C GLY A 234 10.00 33.72 -0.01
N ALA A 235 8.88 33.17 -0.50
CA ALA A 235 8.47 33.30 -1.90
C ALA A 235 7.85 34.68 -2.20
N GLU A 236 7.08 35.25 -1.27
CA GLU A 236 6.53 36.61 -1.41
C GLU A 236 7.64 37.68 -1.36
N ASP A 237 8.62 37.53 -0.48
CA ASP A 237 9.76 38.46 -0.37
C ASP A 237 10.68 38.43 -1.61
N ALA A 238 10.83 37.28 -2.25
CA ALA A 238 11.58 37.16 -3.51
C ALA A 238 10.83 37.81 -4.68
N SER A 239 9.49 37.74 -4.67
CA SER A 239 8.63 38.33 -5.69
C SER A 239 8.59 39.87 -5.58
N ALA A 240 8.60 40.40 -4.36
CA ALA A 240 8.61 41.84 -4.09
C ALA A 240 9.93 42.54 -4.42
N LYS A 241 11.05 41.80 -4.52
CA LYS A 241 12.37 42.35 -4.90
C LYS A 241 12.63 42.37 -6.41
N LEU A 242 11.72 41.82 -7.22
CA LEU A 242 11.81 41.77 -8.68
C LEU A 242 10.88 42.77 -9.39
N LEU A 243 10.15 43.59 -8.63
CA LEU A 243 9.40 44.77 -9.08
C LEU A 243 10.09 46.04 -8.60
#